data_AF-A0A0F9R9I4-F1
#
_entry.id   AF-A0A0F9R9I4-F1
#
_cell.length_a   1.000
_cell.length_b   1.000
_cell.length_c   1.000
_cell.angle_alpha   90.00
_cell.angle_beta   90.00
_cell.angle_gamma   90.00
#
_symmetry.space_group_name_H-M   'P 1'
#
loop_
_entity.id
_entity.type
_entity.pdbx_description
1 polymer ?
#
loop_
_entity_poly.entity_id
_entity_poly.type
_entity_poly.pdbx_seq_one_letter_code
_entity_poly.pdbx_strand_id
1 'polypeptide(L)' 'MIYINAVKTVWEYSDISYEQAVELAGKDPTKQFTLQYSYRNNRGGGTLIFGEMTEVEDKMSIDVTRTDNA' A
#
# COMPACT_ATOMS: atom_id res chain seq x y z
N MET A 1 -0.30 -5.25 -12.20
CA MET A 1 0.23 -3.85 -12.11
C MET A 1 -0.49 -3.12 -10.99
N ILE A 2 0.19 -2.21 -10.27
CA ILE A 2 -0.41 -1.43 -9.17
C ILE A 2 -0.18 0.08 -9.35
N TYR A 3 -0.97 0.89 -8.66
CA TYR A 3 -0.73 2.33 -8.53
C TYR A 3 -0.45 2.65 -7.08
N ILE A 4 0.69 3.26 -6.74
CA ILE A 4 1.02 3.70 -5.38
C ILE A 4 1.11 5.23 -5.37
N ASN A 5 0.31 5.90 -4.54
CA ASN A 5 0.20 7.37 -4.52
C ASN A 5 0.04 7.97 -5.94
N ALA A 6 -0.89 7.39 -6.72
CA ALA A 6 -1.15 7.72 -8.13
C ALA A 6 0.01 7.47 -9.13
N VAL A 7 1.13 6.85 -8.71
CA VAL A 7 2.23 6.45 -9.60
C VAL A 7 2.05 5.00 -10.03
N LYS A 8 2.08 4.74 -11.34
CA LYS A 8 1.97 3.38 -11.89
C LYS A 8 3.29 2.62 -11.67
N THR A 9 3.19 1.48 -10.97
CA THR A 9 4.32 0.59 -10.66
C THR A 9 4.07 -0.80 -11.25
N VAL A 10 5.08 -1.35 -11.92
CA VAL A 10 5.06 -2.76 -12.33
C VAL A 10 5.28 -3.59 -11.08
N TRP A 11 4.34 -4.48 -10.79
CA TRP A 11 4.37 -5.37 -9.64
C TRP A 11 4.07 -6.78 -10.12
N GLU A 12 4.94 -7.72 -9.79
CA GLU A 12 4.93 -9.10 -10.32
C GLU A 12 4.46 -10.12 -9.28
N TYR A 13 4.42 -9.73 -8.00
CA TYR A 13 4.00 -10.60 -6.90
C TYR A 13 2.52 -10.45 -6.60
N SER A 14 1.93 -11.49 -6.00
CA SER A 14 0.53 -11.52 -5.55
C SER A 14 0.28 -10.76 -4.25
N ASP A 15 1.34 -10.35 -3.57
CA ASP A 15 1.33 -9.70 -2.27
C ASP A 15 2.35 -8.57 -2.24
N ILE A 16 2.14 -7.63 -1.33
CA ILE A 16 3.07 -6.55 -1.03
C ILE A 16 3.28 -6.48 0.48
N SER A 17 4.54 -6.48 0.89
CA SER A 17 4.90 -6.25 2.30
C SER A 17 4.74 -4.79 2.69
N TYR A 18 4.62 -4.57 3.99
CA TYR A 18 4.63 -3.25 4.59
C TYR A 18 5.80 -2.38 4.11
N GLU A 19 7.03 -2.88 4.19
CA GLU A 19 8.24 -2.12 3.84
C GLU A 19 8.22 -1.71 2.37
N GLN A 20 7.83 -2.63 1.49
CA GLN A 20 7.72 -2.37 0.05
C GLN A 20 6.65 -1.33 -0.27
N ALA A 21 5.46 -1.42 0.32
CA ALA A 21 4.38 -0.46 0.08
C ALA A 21 4.78 0.96 0.51
N VAL A 22 5.45 1.07 1.66
CA VAL A 22 5.90 2.36 2.23
C VAL A 22 7.08 2.93 1.45
N GLU A 23 8.05 2.11 1.06
CA GLU A 23 9.18 2.52 0.21
C GLU A 23 8.72 3.01 -1.17
N LEU A 24 7.82 2.26 -1.81
CA LEU A 24 7.24 2.66 -3.11
C LEU A 24 6.39 3.92 -3.01
N ALA A 25 5.81 4.19 -1.85
CA ALA A 25 5.12 5.45 -1.56
C ALA A 25 6.08 6.62 -1.25
N GLY A 26 7.39 6.38 -1.22
CA GLY A 26 8.42 7.37 -0.90
C GLY A 26 8.39 7.78 0.58
N LYS A 27 8.08 6.85 1.47
CA LYS A 27 7.92 7.08 2.92
C LYS A 27 8.93 6.24 3.72
N ASP A 28 9.07 6.57 5.00
CA ASP A 28 9.98 5.89 5.94
C ASP A 28 9.29 4.66 6.55
N PRO A 29 9.79 3.43 6.32
CA PRO A 29 9.18 2.20 6.82
C PRO A 29 9.22 2.07 8.35
N THR A 30 9.99 2.86 9.08
CA THR A 30 10.03 2.72 10.56
C THR A 30 8.78 3.23 11.30
N LYS A 31 7.77 3.72 10.58
CA LYS A 31 6.58 4.38 11.15
C LYS A 31 5.32 3.55 10.95
N GLN A 32 4.15 4.03 11.38
CA GLN A 32 2.89 3.35 11.08
C GLN A 32 2.11 4.10 9.99
N PHE A 33 1.50 3.34 9.08
CA PHE A 33 0.75 3.89 7.96
C PHE A 33 -0.60 3.20 7.80
N THR A 34 -1.59 3.97 7.36
CA THR A 34 -2.82 3.44 6.80
C THR A 34 -2.62 3.24 5.31
N LEU A 35 -3.00 2.04 4.88
CA LEU A 35 -3.17 1.70 3.49
C LEU A 35 -4.64 1.87 3.13
N GLN A 36 -4.92 2.69 2.13
CA GLN A 36 -6.21 2.70 1.46
C GLN A 36 -6.04 2.09 0.09
N TYR A 37 -6.95 1.19 -0.30
CA TYR A 37 -6.87 0.57 -1.60
C TYR A 37 -8.22 0.43 -2.27
N SER A 38 -8.19 0.38 -3.60
CA SER A 38 -9.36 0.15 -4.40
C SER A 38 -9.05 -0.78 -5.56
N TYR A 39 -9.94 -1.74 -5.79
CA TYR A 39 -9.92 -2.63 -6.93
C TYR A 39 -11.33 -2.73 -7.49
N ARG A 40 -11.51 -2.49 -8.80
CA ARG A 40 -12.79 -2.59 -9.56
C ARG A 40 -14.07 -2.55 -8.69
N ASN A 41 -14.43 -1.36 -8.21
CA ASN A 41 -15.64 -1.07 -7.41
C ASN A 41 -15.68 -1.63 -5.97
N ASN A 42 -14.64 -2.32 -5.52
CA ASN A 42 -14.43 -2.66 -4.12
C ASN A 42 -13.40 -1.69 -3.50
N ARG A 43 -13.74 -1.14 -2.34
CA ARG A 43 -12.86 -0.23 -1.59
C ARG A 43 -12.53 -0.89 -0.26
N GLY A 44 -11.24 -1.01 0.01
CA GLY A 44 -10.72 -1.50 1.28
C GLY A 44 -9.82 -0.45 1.94
N GLY A 45 -9.59 -0.64 3.23
CA GLY A 45 -8.66 0.18 3.99
C GLY A 45 -8.26 -0.55 5.26
N GLY A 46 -7.02 -0.33 5.68
CA GLY A 46 -6.47 -0.94 6.88
C GLY A 46 -5.23 -0.21 7.36
N THR A 47 -4.90 -0.39 8.63
CA THR A 47 -3.60 0.02 9.14
C THR A 47 -2.63 -1.10 8.87
N LEU A 48 -1.51 -0.78 8.23
CA LEU A 48 -0.50 -1.74 7.84
C LEU A 48 0.63 -1.67 8.88
N ILE A 49 0.91 -2.81 9.53
CA ILE A 49 1.89 -2.96 10.61
C ILE A 49 3.13 -3.68 10.05
N PHE A 50 4.32 -3.40 10.63
CA PHE A 50 5.57 -4.07 10.26
C PHE A 50 5.42 -5.59 10.22
N GLY A 51 5.84 -6.20 9.10
CA GLY A 51 5.71 -7.63 8.84
C GLY A 51 4.34 -8.10 8.32
N GLU A 52 3.35 -7.22 8.19
CA GLU A 52 2.09 -7.56 7.51
C GLU A 52 2.24 -7.54 5.98
N MET A 53 1.43 -8.37 5.34
CA MET A 53 1.30 -8.45 3.88
C MET A 53 -0.11 -8.09 3.47
N THR A 54 -0.24 -7.38 2.36
CA THR A 54 -1.52 -7.10 1.72
C THR A 54 -1.59 -7.82 0.37
N GLU A 55 -2.73 -8.44 0.09
CA GLU A 55 -2.99 -9.06 -1.21
C GLU A 55 -3.03 -7.98 -2.30
N VAL A 56 -2.31 -8.25 -3.39
CA VAL A 56 -2.22 -7.38 -4.56
C VAL A 56 -2.99 -7.99 -5.72
N GLU A 57 -4.07 -7.32 -6.09
CA GLU A 57 -4.85 -7.66 -7.27
C GLU A 57 -4.43 -6.82 -8.49
N ASP A 58 -4.61 -7.35 -9.70
CA ASP A 58 -4.26 -6.61 -10.91
C ASP A 58 -5.09 -5.32 -11.03
N LYS A 59 -4.44 -4.19 -11.32
CA LYS A 59 -5.07 -2.86 -11.40
C LYS A 59 -5.60 -2.32 -10.07
N MET A 60 -5.07 -2.80 -8.95
CA MET A 60 -5.28 -2.19 -7.64
C MET A 60 -4.60 -0.82 -7.58
N SER A 61 -5.30 0.15 -6.99
CA SER A 61 -4.71 1.43 -6.58
C SER A 61 -4.56 1.44 -5.07
N ILE A 62 -3.41 1.89 -4.60
CA ILE A 62 -2.96 1.89 -3.21
C ILE A 62 -2.50 3.31 -2.85
N ASP A 63 -3.02 3.84 -1.77
CA ASP A 63 -2.59 5.10 -1.18
C ASP A 63 -2.08 4.83 0.23
N VAL A 64 -0.88 5.32 0.53
CA VAL A 64 -0.21 5.12 1.82
C VAL A 64 -0.13 6.45 2.54
N THR A 65 -0.86 6.56 3.65
CA THR A 65 -0.91 7.77 4.47
C THR A 65 -0.37 7.48 5.87
N ARG A 66 0.54 8.33 6.36
CA ARG A 66 1.11 8.18 7.70
C ARG A 66 0.01 8.43 8.73
N THR A 67 -0.10 7.54 9.72
CA THR A 67 -1.16 7.61 10.74
C THR A 67 -0.74 8.22 12.05
N ASP A 68 0.54 8.53 12.23
CA ASP A 68 1.01 9.14 13.46
C ASP A 68 0.23 10.43 13.71
N ASN A 69 -0.71 10.36 14.66
CA ASN A 69 -1.24 11.54 15.34
C ASN A 69 -0.03 12.18 16.02
N ALA A 70 0.44 13.28 15.45
CA ALA A 70 1.25 14.23 16.19
C ALA A 70 0.47 14.76 17.40
#